data_AF-X1NV62-F1
#
_entry.id   AF-X1NV62-F1
#
_cell.length_a   1.000
_cell.length_b   1.000
_cell.length_c   1.000
_cell.angle_alpha   90.00
_cell.angle_beta   90.00
_cell.angle_gamma   90.00
#
_symmetry.space_group_name_H-M   'P 1'
#
loop_
_entity.id
_entity.type
_entity.pdbx_description
1 polymer ?
#
loop_
_entity_poly.entity_id
_entity_poly.type
_entity_poly.pdbx_seq_one_letter_code
_entity_poly.pdbx_strand_id
1 'polypeptide(L)' 'KSAEILKCEYAGVDIIKNGDKFYVAEINAIPGWKGLQSVTQINIAAKIIDHLV' A
#
# COMPACT_ATOMS: atom_id res chain seq x y z
N LYS A 1 -8.07 7.65 -1.75
CA LYS A 1 -7.44 8.95 -1.37
C LYS A 1 -5.93 9.00 -1.67
N SER A 2 -5.06 8.22 -1.01
CA SER A 2 -3.60 8.35 -1.24
C SER A 2 -3.16 7.98 -2.67
N ALA A 3 -3.63 6.86 -3.21
CA ALA A 3 -3.30 6.44 -4.57
C ALA A 3 -3.83 7.42 -5.65
N GLU A 4 -5.00 8.01 -5.42
CA GLU A 4 -5.61 9.03 -6.31
C GLU A 4 -4.75 10.28 -6.46
N ILE A 5 -4.05 10.72 -5.39
CA ILE A 5 -3.14 11.88 -5.44
C ILE A 5 -2.05 11.67 -6.50
N LEU A 6 -1.57 10.44 -6.63
CA LEU A 6 -0.57 10.04 -7.63
C LEU A 6 -1.20 9.55 -8.95
N LYS A 7 -2.54 9.46 -9.04
CA LYS A 7 -3.27 8.89 -10.16
C LYS A 7 -2.85 7.44 -10.47
N CYS A 8 -2.66 6.62 -9.43
CA CYS A 8 -2.31 5.22 -9.55
C CYS A 8 -3.49 4.32 -9.12
N GLU A 9 -3.64 3.15 -9.75
CA GLU A 9 -4.60 2.11 -9.34
C GLU A 9 -4.24 1.52 -7.96
N TYR A 10 -2.95 1.41 -7.65
CA TYR A 10 -2.47 1.04 -6.33
C TYR A 10 -1.20 1.82 -5.97
N ALA A 11 -0.94 1.96 -4.67
CA ALA A 11 0.26 2.62 -4.15
C ALA A 11 0.64 2.03 -2.79
N GLY A 12 1.93 2.04 -2.46
CA GLY A 12 2.41 1.78 -1.10
C GLY A 12 2.24 3.03 -0.25
N VAL A 13 1.83 2.88 1.01
CA VAL A 13 1.66 4.00 1.93
C VAL A 13 2.35 3.67 3.24
N ASP A 14 3.35 4.46 3.59
CA ASP A 14 4.05 4.32 4.86
C ASP A 14 3.36 5.19 5.91
N ILE A 15 3.00 4.56 7.03
CA ILE A 15 2.22 5.19 8.10
C ILE A 15 3.03 5.18 9.39
N ILE A 16 3.11 6.33 10.04
CA ILE A 16 3.71 6.48 11.37
C ILE A 16 2.58 6.73 12.37
N LYS A 17 2.60 6.02 13.50
CA LYS A 17 1.70 6.23 14.63
C LYS A 17 2.36 7.12 15.67
N ASN A 18 1.66 8.16 16.13
CA ASN A 18 2.06 9.00 17.26
C ASN A 18 0.87 9.19 18.21
N GLY A 19 0.95 8.57 19.39
CA GLY A 19 -0.20 8.41 20.28
C GLY A 19 -1.33 7.67 19.58
N ASP A 20 -2.55 8.20 19.64
CA ASP A 20 -3.73 7.63 18.96
C ASP A 20 -3.91 8.12 17.51
N LYS A 21 -2.96 8.90 16.99
CA LYS A 21 -3.02 9.47 15.64
C LYS A 21 -2.10 8.73 14.67
N PHE A 22 -2.53 8.63 13.42
CA PHE A 22 -1.76 8.08 12.31
C PHE A 22 -1.45 9.17 11.30
N TYR A 23 -0.23 9.13 10.76
CA TYR A 23 0.28 10.11 9.80
C TYR A 23 0.85 9.37 8.59
N VAL A 24 0.58 9.87 7.38
CA VAL A 24 1.21 9.38 6.16
C VAL A 24 2.59 10.01 6.03
N ALA A 25 3.63 9.18 5.96
CA ALA A 25 5.02 9.61 5.80
C ALA A 25 5.45 9.62 4.33
N GLU A 26 5.05 8.59 3.57
CA GLU A 26 5.37 8.43 2.14
C GLU A 26 4.19 7.80 1.39
N ILE A 27 4.06 8.14 0.11
CA ILE A 27 3.23 7.41 -0.86
C ILE A 27 4.14 7.02 -2.04
N ASN A 28 4.22 5.73 -2.32
CA ASN A 28 5.07 5.18 -3.39
C ASN A 28 4.22 4.60 -4.53
N ALA A 29 4.41 5.11 -5.75
CA ALA A 29 3.66 4.70 -6.94
C ALA A 29 4.03 3.29 -7.46
N ILE A 30 5.24 2.82 -7.19
CA ILE A 30 5.72 1.50 -7.62
C ILE A 30 6.31 0.77 -6.39
N PRO A 31 5.46 0.37 -5.44
CA PRO A 31 5.93 -0.20 -4.19
C PRO A 31 6.48 -1.62 -4.38
N GLY A 32 7.64 -1.89 -3.80
CA GLY A 32 8.13 -3.25 -3.63
C GLY A 32 7.45 -3.92 -2.44
N TRP A 33 6.80 -5.06 -2.64
CA TRP A 33 6.02 -5.75 -1.59
C TRP A 33 6.44 -7.19 -1.32
N LYS A 34 7.54 -7.68 -1.91
CA LYS A 34 8.00 -9.08 -1.73
C LYS A 34 8.25 -9.42 -0.25
N GLY A 35 8.87 -8.50 0.50
CA GLY A 35 9.07 -8.68 1.94
C GLY A 35 7.77 -8.62 2.75
N LEU A 36 6.81 -7.79 2.32
CA LEU A 36 5.49 -7.73 2.95
C LEU A 36 4.72 -9.05 2.71
N GLN A 37 4.76 -9.58 1.49
CA GLN A 37 4.11 -10.84 1.12
C GLN A 37 4.60 -12.03 1.96
N SER A 38 5.87 -12.04 2.42
CA SER A 38 6.39 -13.13 3.24
C SER A 38 5.91 -13.11 4.69
N VAL A 39 5.33 -12.00 5.15
CA VAL A 39 4.88 -11.85 6.55
C VAL A 39 3.36 -11.68 6.68
N THR A 40 2.66 -11.36 5.59
CA THR A 40 1.19 -11.30 5.58
C THR A 40 0.57 -12.61 5.06
N GLN A 41 -0.63 -12.92 5.55
CA GLN A 41 -1.45 -14.01 5.01
C GLN A 41 -2.26 -13.59 3.77
N ILE A 42 -2.25 -12.29 3.43
CA ILE A 42 -2.93 -11.76 2.25
C ILE A 42 -2.10 -12.08 1.01
N ASN A 43 -2.71 -12.69 0.00
CA ASN A 43 -2.08 -12.79 -1.31
C ASN A 43 -2.17 -11.42 -2.01
N ILE A 44 -1.11 -10.64 -1.92
CA ILE A 44 -1.03 -9.26 -2.44
C ILE A 44 -1.17 -9.30 -3.97
N ALA A 45 -0.51 -10.24 -4.63
CA ALA A 45 -0.59 -10.38 -6.08
C ALA A 45 -2.03 -10.65 -6.53
N ALA A 46 -2.72 -11.60 -5.90
CA ALA A 46 -4.12 -11.88 -6.19
C ALA A 46 -5.01 -10.66 -5.97
N LYS A 47 -4.80 -9.91 -4.87
CA LYS A 47 -5.56 -8.68 -4.60
C LYS A 47 -5.33 -7.57 -5.62
N ILE A 48 -4.11 -7.43 -6.14
CA ILE A 48 -3.84 -6.48 -7.22
C ILE A 48 -4.55 -6.94 -8.49
N ILE A 49 -4.48 -8.23 -8.84
CA ILE A 49 -5.19 -8.77 -10.00
C ILE A 49 -6.70 -8.55 -9.86
N ASP A 50 -7.31 -8.98 -8.75
CA ASP A 50 -8.75 -8.80 -8.46
C ASP A 50 -9.22 -7.34 -8.55
N HIS A 51 -8.32 -6.37 -8.42
CA HIS A 51 -8.62 -4.95 -8.54
C HIS A 51 -8.57 -4.45 -9.99
N LEU A 52 -7.75 -5.07 -10.84
CA LEU A 52 -7.51 -4.67 -12.23
C LEU A 52 -8.45 -5.36 -13.23
N VAL A 53 -9.11 -6.47 -12.85
CA VAL A 53 -10.11 -7.20 -13.66
C VAL A 53 -11.51 -7.03 -13.11
#